data_AF-A0A838GKA3-F1
#
_entry.id   AF-A0A838GKA3-F1
#
_cell.length_a   1.000
_cell.length_b   1.000
_cell.length_c   1.000
_cell.angle_alpha   90.00
_cell.angle_beta   90.00
_cell.angle_gamma   90.00
#
_symmetry.space_group_name_H-M   'P 1'
#
loop_
_entity.id
_entity.type
_entity.pdbx_description
1 polymer ?
#
loop_
_entity_poly.entity_id
_entity_poly.type
_entity_poly.pdbx_seq_one_letter_code
_entity_poly.pdbx_strand_id
1 'polypeptide(L)'
;MEQHVPDGILGMTEPELYGYLNDLLHEEAQEAADESGKTVEEELQTAGFAAAGAASTYAIKLIMANNAFLTRQLLDLGVLDAEDQDAG
;
A
#
# COMPACT_ATOMS: atom_id res chain seq x y z
N MET A 1 -2.13 -16.69 24.15
CA MET A 1 -1.01 -15.84 23.69
C MET A 1 -1.43 -15.31 22.33
N GLU A 2 -1.71 -14.01 22.22
CA GLU A 2 -1.92 -13.38 20.92
C GLU A 2 -0.59 -13.49 20.16
N GLN A 3 -0.54 -14.37 19.16
CA GLN A 3 0.60 -14.45 18.25
C GLN A 3 0.61 -13.14 17.46
N HIS A 4 1.56 -12.27 17.78
CA HIS A 4 1.83 -11.08 16.99
C HIS A 4 2.38 -11.58 15.65
N VAL A 5 1.62 -11.35 14.58
CA VAL A 5 2.03 -11.67 13.22
C VAL A 5 2.92 -10.52 12.77
N PRO A 6 4.21 -10.75 12.45
CA PRO A 6 5.07 -9.70 11.93
C PRO A 6 4.47 -9.01 10.70
N ASP A 7 4.65 -7.70 10.60
CA ASP A 7 4.27 -6.94 9.41
C ASP A 7 5.14 -7.39 8.21
N GLY A 8 4.54 -7.48 7.02
CA GLY A 8 5.28 -7.79 5.79
C GLY A 8 5.51 -9.28 5.48
N ILE A 9 4.92 -10.23 6.23
CA ILE A 9 4.96 -11.66 5.85
C ILE A 9 4.26 -11.92 4.50
N LEU A 10 3.22 -11.13 4.21
CA LEU A 10 2.46 -11.22 2.97
C LEU A 10 2.34 -9.83 2.33
N GLY A 11 2.98 -9.67 1.17
CA GLY A 11 2.92 -8.45 0.37
C GLY A 11 3.83 -7.33 0.90
N MET A 12 3.54 -6.11 0.48
CA MET A 12 4.25 -4.89 0.90
C MET A 12 3.82 -4.48 2.33
N THR A 13 4.76 -3.90 3.07
CA THR A 13 4.51 -3.21 4.34
C THR A 13 3.69 -1.93 4.12
N GLU A 14 3.11 -1.37 5.19
CA GLU A 14 2.36 -0.12 5.10
C GLU A 14 3.19 1.04 4.49
N PRO A 15 4.44 1.31 4.93
CA PRO A 15 5.26 2.35 4.32
C PRO A 15 5.57 2.12 2.84
N GLU A 16 5.81 0.87 2.44
CA GLU A 16 6.04 0.51 1.03
C GLU A 16 4.80 0.75 0.18
N LEU A 17 3.60 0.42 0.69
CA LEU A 17 2.34 0.71 0.01
C LEU A 17 2.09 2.21 -0.15
N TYR A 18 2.37 3.02 0.88
CA TYR A 18 2.28 4.47 0.76
C TYR A 18 3.25 5.03 -0.27
N GLY A 19 4.50 4.55 -0.28
CA GLY A 19 5.49 4.94 -1.28
C GLY A 19 5.02 4.59 -2.69
N TYR A 20 4.61 3.34 -2.90
CA TYR A 20 4.13 2.87 -4.19
C TYR A 20 2.92 3.67 -4.71
N LEU A 21 1.90 3.92 -3.87
CA LEU A 21 0.74 4.70 -4.29
C LEU A 21 1.06 6.18 -4.50
N ASN A 22 2.02 6.74 -3.77
CA ASN A 22 2.48 8.09 -4.01
C ASN A 22 3.18 8.22 -5.37
N ASP A 23 4.04 7.26 -5.71
CA ASP A 23 4.73 7.23 -7.01
C ASP A 23 3.70 7.12 -8.14
N LEU A 24 2.73 6.22 -8.02
CA LEU A 24 1.65 6.08 -9.01
C LEU A 24 0.85 7.37 -9.19
N LEU A 25 0.52 8.09 -8.10
CA LEU A 25 -0.19 9.37 -8.20
C LEU A 25 0.65 10.45 -8.90
N HIS A 26 1.97 10.44 -8.74
CA HIS A 26 2.85 11.39 -9.42
C HIS A 26 3.01 11.05 -10.90
N GLU A 27 3.08 9.75 -11.26
CA GLU A 27 3.09 9.29 -12.65
C GLU A 27 1.82 9.75 -13.39
N GLU A 28 0.64 9.50 -12.83
CA GLU A 28 -0.64 9.92 -13.41
C GLU A 28 -0.75 11.45 -13.48
N ALA A 29 -0.25 12.17 -12.47
CA ALA A 29 -0.23 13.64 -12.49
C ALA A 29 0.73 14.20 -13.54
N GLN A 30 1.84 13.52 -13.83
CA GLN A 30 2.74 13.87 -14.92
C GLN A 30 2.06 13.70 -16.28
N GLU A 31 1.36 12.60 -16.50
CA GLU A 31 0.60 12.39 -17.75
C GLU A 31 -0.48 13.46 -17.93
N ALA A 32 -1.24 13.77 -16.87
CA ALA A 32 -2.25 14.83 -16.90
C ALA A 32 -1.65 16.22 -17.16
N ALA A 33 -0.48 16.50 -16.58
CA ALA A 33 0.24 17.76 -16.76
C ALA A 33 0.73 17.93 -18.21
N ASP A 34 1.23 16.85 -18.82
CA ASP A 34 1.67 16.85 -20.22
C ASP A 34 0.50 17.12 -21.18
N GLU A 35 -0.72 16.64 -20.86
CA GLU A 35 -1.93 16.90 -21.64
C GLU A 35 -2.51 18.30 -21.44
N SER A 36 -2.49 18.80 -20.20
CA SER A 36 -3.14 20.06 -19.82
C SER A 36 -2.24 21.29 -19.95
N GLY A 37 -0.92 21.08 -20.04
CA GLY A 37 0.10 22.11 -20.02
C GLY A 37 0.35 22.73 -18.64
N LYS A 38 -0.15 22.11 -17.56
CA LYS A 38 0.14 22.50 -16.17
C LYS A 38 1.44 21.85 -15.69
N THR A 39 1.87 22.21 -14.49
CA THR A 39 2.90 21.48 -13.74
C THR A 39 2.29 20.29 -12.97
N VAL A 40 3.12 19.30 -12.62
CA VAL A 40 2.71 18.15 -11.79
C VAL A 40 2.12 18.59 -10.46
N GLU A 41 2.78 19.52 -9.75
CA GLU A 41 2.25 20.09 -8.51
C GLU A 41 0.85 20.70 -8.69
N GLU A 42 0.60 21.40 -9.80
CA GLU A 42 -0.72 21.98 -10.06
C GLU A 42 -1.80 20.91 -10.30
N GLU A 43 -1.47 19.81 -10.99
CA GLU A 43 -2.40 18.68 -11.16
C GLU A 43 -2.67 17.95 -9.85
N LEU A 44 -1.65 17.71 -9.02
CA LEU A 44 -1.79 17.08 -7.71
C LEU A 44 -2.69 17.88 -6.75
N GLN A 45 -2.75 19.21 -6.91
CA GLN A 45 -3.66 20.07 -6.13
C GLN A 45 -5.10 20.10 -6.65
N THR A 46 -5.39 19.46 -7.79
CA THR A 46 -6.77 19.38 -8.28
C THR A 46 -7.63 18.50 -7.39
N ALA A 47 -8.95 18.75 -7.40
CA ALA A 47 -9.90 17.97 -6.62
C ALA A 47 -9.88 16.47 -6.98
N GLY A 48 -9.58 16.14 -8.24
CA GLY A 48 -9.47 14.75 -8.70
C GLY A 48 -8.32 14.00 -8.03
N PHE A 49 -7.11 14.55 -8.11
CA PHE A 49 -5.93 13.95 -7.49
C PHE A 49 -5.99 13.96 -5.96
N ALA A 50 -6.51 15.03 -5.35
CA ALA A 50 -6.74 15.07 -3.91
C ALA A 50 -7.72 13.97 -3.45
N ALA A 51 -8.80 13.75 -4.20
CA ALA A 51 -9.74 12.67 -3.92
C ALA A 51 -9.10 11.28 -4.13
N ALA A 52 -8.29 11.11 -5.17
CA ALA A 52 -7.54 9.89 -5.42
C ALA A 52 -6.57 9.57 -4.27
N GLY A 53 -5.79 10.54 -3.79
CA GLY A 53 -4.90 10.36 -2.64
C GLY A 53 -5.63 9.97 -1.35
N ALA A 54 -6.78 10.59 -1.08
CA ALA A 54 -7.62 10.22 0.06
C ALA A 54 -8.19 8.80 -0.08
N ALA A 55 -8.65 8.42 -1.27
CA ALA A 55 -9.15 7.08 -1.56
C ALA A 55 -8.04 6.02 -1.42
N SER A 56 -6.84 6.29 -1.93
CA SER A 56 -5.65 5.44 -1.82
C SER A 56 -5.30 5.15 -0.36
N THR A 57 -5.38 6.16 0.52
CA THR A 57 -5.15 5.98 1.96
C THR A 57 -6.13 4.98 2.58
N TYR A 58 -7.40 5.01 2.19
CA TYR A 58 -8.38 4.02 2.66
C TYR A 58 -8.13 2.63 2.05
N ALA A 59 -7.73 2.57 0.77
CA ALA A 59 -7.39 1.32 0.11
C ALA A 59 -6.21 0.59 0.78
N ILE A 60 -5.17 1.32 1.24
CA ILE A 60 -4.06 0.75 2.02
C ILE A 60 -4.58 0.02 3.26
N LYS A 61 -5.50 0.63 4.00
CA LYS A 61 -6.08 0.01 5.20
C LYS A 61 -6.81 -1.30 4.88
N LEU A 62 -7.54 -1.35 3.76
CA LEU A 62 -8.22 -2.55 3.30
C LEU A 62 -7.22 -3.65 2.90
N ILE A 63 -6.17 -3.28 2.16
CA ILE A 63 -5.11 -4.21 1.75
C ILE A 63 -4.41 -4.78 2.99
N MET A 64 -4.06 -3.94 3.96
CA MET A 64 -3.40 -4.36 5.20
C MET A 64 -4.30 -5.30 6.03
N ALA A 65 -5.58 -4.96 6.18
CA ALA A 65 -6.54 -5.83 6.86
C ALA A 65 -6.68 -7.20 6.15
N ASN A 66 -6.72 -7.20 4.82
CA ASN A 66 -6.78 -8.42 4.03
C ASN A 66 -5.50 -9.25 4.15
N ASN A 67 -4.33 -8.62 4.09
CA ASN A 67 -3.05 -9.30 4.26
C ASN A 67 -2.94 -9.93 5.65
N ALA A 68 -3.33 -9.20 6.70
CA ALA A 68 -3.38 -9.75 8.06
C ALA A 68 -4.32 -10.96 8.18
N PHE A 69 -5.52 -10.88 7.58
CA PHE A 69 -6.47 -11.99 7.55
C PHE A 69 -5.88 -13.23 6.85
N LEU A 70 -5.30 -13.04 5.66
CA LEU A 70 -4.70 -14.12 4.88
C LEU A 70 -3.50 -14.73 5.58
N THR A 71 -2.60 -13.91 6.13
CA THR A 71 -1.43 -14.40 6.88
C THR A 71 -1.87 -15.26 8.06
N ARG A 72 -2.92 -14.87 8.79
CA ARG A 72 -3.47 -15.71 9.86
C ARG A 72 -3.97 -17.05 9.35
N GLN A 73 -4.74 -17.06 8.28
CA GLN A 73 -5.26 -18.30 7.68
C GLN A 73 -4.12 -19.22 7.22
N LEU A 74 -3.07 -18.66 6.60
CA LEU A 74 -1.93 -19.43 6.12
C LEU A 74 -1.07 -19.99 7.25
N LEU A 75 -0.91 -19.26 8.35
CA LEU A 75 -0.28 -19.76 9.58
C LEU A 75 -1.11 -20.89 10.20
N ASP A 76 -2.42 -20.73 10.32
CA ASP A 76 -3.32 -21.74 10.88
C ASP A 76 -3.34 -23.03 10.02
N LEU A 77 -3.09 -22.92 8.71
CA LEU A 77 -2.94 -24.05 7.78
C LEU A 77 -1.53 -24.65 7.75
N GLY A 78 -0.56 -24.06 8.45
CA GLY A 78 0.85 -24.49 8.43
C GLY A 78 1.55 -24.29 7.07
N VAL A 79 1.03 -23.39 6.23
CA VAL A 79 1.65 -23.03 4.94
C VAL A 79 2.79 -22.04 5.14
N LEU A 80 2.63 -21.14 6.11
CA LEU A 80 3.68 -20.24 6.57
C LEU A 80 4.21 -20.78 7.90
N ASP A 81 5.53 -20.84 8.05
CA ASP A 81 6.18 -21.17 9.31
C ASP A 81 6.61 -19.89 10.03
N ALA A 82 6.30 -19.80 11.32
CA ALA A 82 6.64 -18.64 12.15
C ALA A 82 8.13 -18.60 12.54
N GLU A 83 8.89 -19.67 12.30
CA GLU A 83 10.27 -19.86 12.75
C GLU A 83 11.35 -19.43 11.73
N ASP A 84 11.00 -19.16 10.47
CA ASP A 84 11.97 -18.83 9.41
C ASP A 84 12.50 -17.38 9.45
N GLN A 85 12.25 -16.61 10.52
CA GLN A 85 12.49 -15.16 10.55
C GLN A 85 13.51 -14.67 11.58
N ASP A 86 14.16 -15.54 12.36
CA ASP A 86 15.28 -15.16 13.26
C ASP A 86 16.66 -15.36 12.61
N ALA A 87 16.72 -15.75 11.33
CA ALA A 87 17.94 -15.92 10.56
C ALA A 87 18.12 -14.78 9.53
N GLY A 88 18.35 -13.56 10.00
CA GLY A 88 18.66 -12.39 9.17
C GLY A 88 19.12 -11.18 9.95
#